data_AF-A0AAD9X8P1-F1
#
_entry.id   AF-A0AAD9X8P1-F1
#
_cell.length_a   1.000
_cell.length_b   1.000
_cell.length_c   1.000
_cell.angle_alpha   90.00
_cell.angle_beta   90.00
_cell.angle_gamma   90.00
#
_symmetry.space_group_name_H-M   'P 1'
#
loop_
_entity.id
_entity.type
_entity.pdbx_description
1 polymer ?
#
loop_
_entity_poly.entity_id
_entity_poly.type
_entity_poly.pdbx_seq_one_letter_code
_entity_poly.pdbx_strand_id
1 'polypeptide(L)'
;MLHRTCIVLISLLSSFSPVCGAMLNFTLPGAHPSPELVAQEVHRRVNASISRRRSLEISQKDQSTGCFTGNPIDDCWKCDPDWANNRQRLADCAIGFGQYAMGGKNGEYYIVTDSSDDDAVTPKPGTLRYAVIQTEPLWIVFPSNMLIKLSQELIFNSYKTLDGRGANVHIVGGGCITLQYVSNVIIHNVHIHHCVESGNTNVRSSPTHFGYRTKSDGDGISIFGSKDIWIDHCSLSHCKDGLIDAVMGSTGITISNNFFSHHNEVMLLGHSDDYLPDSGMQVTIAFNHFGEKLVQRMPRCRRGYIHVVNNDFTQWEMYAIGGSGNPTINSQGNRYTAPTNRNAKEVTKRVETEEGEWKGWNWRSEGDVMVNGAFFVASGQGVEVKYEKAYSVEPKSAELIQQLTWHSGVLGVGGRDNNVGMWSRGPNDAEIGSATPTKMPLSMLIAFSCFVCLYTMPITSML
;
A
#
# COMPACT_ATOMS: atom_id res chain seq x y z
N MET A 1 -78.79 34.86 -7.91
CA MET A 1 -78.57 34.40 -9.30
C MET A 1 -77.66 33.18 -9.25
N LEU A 2 -78.07 32.11 -9.94
CA LEU A 2 -77.37 30.82 -10.03
C LEU A 2 -75.87 31.00 -10.31
N HIS A 3 -75.03 30.17 -9.69
CA HIS A 3 -74.02 29.41 -10.44
C HIS A 3 -73.81 28.04 -9.78
N ARG A 4 -74.27 27.00 -10.50
CA ARG A 4 -73.95 25.59 -10.27
C ARG A 4 -72.47 25.37 -10.52
N THR A 5 -71.83 24.52 -9.71
CA THR A 5 -70.65 23.77 -10.15
C THR A 5 -70.57 22.46 -9.39
N CYS A 6 -70.90 21.37 -10.08
CA CYS A 6 -70.62 20.00 -9.68
C CYS A 6 -69.13 19.74 -9.95
N ILE A 7 -68.39 19.26 -8.95
CA ILE A 7 -67.06 18.67 -9.16
C ILE A 7 -67.20 17.17 -9.03
N VAL A 8 -66.95 16.50 -10.15
CA VAL A 8 -66.98 15.05 -10.35
C VAL A 8 -65.71 14.46 -9.72
N LEU A 9 -65.89 13.47 -8.83
CA LEU A 9 -64.82 12.62 -8.32
C LEU A 9 -64.38 11.65 -9.44
N ILE A 10 -63.21 11.87 -10.04
CA ILE A 10 -62.60 10.93 -10.98
C ILE A 10 -61.69 9.99 -10.19
N SER A 11 -62.14 8.76 -10.03
CA SER A 11 -61.34 7.62 -9.59
C SER A 11 -60.64 7.03 -10.82
N LEU A 12 -59.30 7.09 -10.85
CA LEU A 12 -58.48 6.42 -11.85
C LEU A 12 -57.66 5.33 -11.17
N LEU A 13 -58.21 4.11 -11.25
CA LEU A 13 -57.47 2.86 -11.16
C LEU A 13 -56.38 2.87 -12.25
N SER A 14 -55.11 2.89 -11.85
CA SER A 14 -54.00 2.57 -12.74
C SER A 14 -53.40 1.23 -12.33
N SER A 15 -53.42 0.34 -13.31
CA SER A 15 -52.98 -1.04 -13.33
C SER A 15 -51.48 -1.18 -13.07
N PHE A 16 -51.13 -2.04 -12.11
CA PHE A 16 -49.77 -2.53 -11.93
C PHE A 16 -49.34 -3.37 -13.14
N SER A 17 -48.24 -2.97 -13.78
CA SER A 17 -47.42 -3.87 -14.62
C SER A 17 -46.06 -4.07 -13.93
N PRO A 18 -45.56 -5.32 -13.82
CA PRO A 18 -44.25 -5.59 -13.25
C PRO A 18 -43.21 -5.51 -14.37
N VAL A 19 -42.60 -4.33 -14.56
CA VAL A 19 -41.49 -4.17 -15.49
C VAL A 19 -40.27 -3.68 -14.72
N CYS A 20 -39.29 -4.58 -14.65
CA CYS A 20 -37.88 -4.33 -14.33
C CYS A 20 -37.61 -3.41 -13.13
N GLY A 21 -37.47 -4.03 -11.95
CA GLY A 21 -36.53 -3.53 -10.95
C GLY A 21 -35.11 -3.66 -11.51
N ALA A 22 -34.67 -2.67 -12.29
CA ALA A 22 -33.26 -2.48 -12.56
C ALA A 22 -32.62 -2.17 -11.20
N MET A 23 -31.94 -3.16 -10.63
CA MET A 23 -31.05 -2.92 -9.51
C MET A 23 -30.02 -1.91 -9.99
N LEU A 24 -30.11 -0.68 -9.48
CA LEU A 24 -29.06 0.31 -9.62
C LEU A 24 -27.85 -0.27 -8.88
N ASN A 25 -26.97 -0.93 -9.64
CA ASN A 25 -25.64 -1.31 -9.20
C ASN A 25 -24.86 -0.01 -8.97
N PHE A 26 -25.02 0.59 -7.79
CA PHE A 26 -24.14 1.65 -7.30
C PHE A 26 -22.80 1.03 -6.89
N THR A 27 -22.06 0.45 -7.84
CA THR A 27 -20.63 0.27 -7.64
C THR A 27 -20.02 1.66 -7.62
N LEU A 28 -19.55 2.11 -6.46
CA LEU A 28 -18.78 3.34 -6.33
C LEU A 28 -17.63 3.33 -7.35
N PRO A 29 -17.34 4.47 -8.02
CA PRO A 29 -16.27 4.53 -9.00
C PRO A 29 -14.95 4.02 -8.42
N GLY A 30 -14.41 2.92 -8.97
CA GLY A 30 -13.13 2.33 -8.56
C GLY A 30 -13.22 0.99 -7.81
N ALA A 31 -14.38 0.59 -7.30
CA ALA A 31 -14.54 -0.75 -6.73
C ALA A 31 -14.57 -1.81 -7.83
N HIS A 32 -13.82 -2.90 -7.67
CA HIS A 32 -13.88 -4.03 -8.58
C HIS A 32 -15.25 -4.72 -8.49
N PRO A 33 -15.92 -5.03 -9.62
CA PRO A 33 -17.27 -5.58 -9.62
C PRO A 33 -17.36 -7.00 -9.04
N SER A 34 -16.23 -7.69 -8.89
CA SER A 34 -16.15 -9.04 -8.35
C SER A 34 -14.95 -9.17 -7.41
N PRO A 35 -15.06 -8.74 -6.14
CA PRO A 35 -13.94 -8.78 -5.21
C PRO A 35 -13.42 -10.20 -4.94
N GLU A 36 -14.28 -11.22 -5.03
CA GLU A 36 -13.89 -12.62 -4.90
C GLU A 36 -12.92 -13.08 -6.00
N LEU A 37 -13.08 -12.59 -7.24
CA LEU A 37 -12.16 -12.93 -8.33
C LEU A 37 -10.76 -12.34 -8.08
N VAL A 38 -10.68 -11.15 -7.48
CA VAL A 38 -9.40 -10.55 -7.09
C VAL A 38 -8.73 -11.38 -5.99
N ALA A 39 -9.49 -11.83 -4.98
CA ALA A 39 -8.97 -12.70 -3.93
C ALA A 39 -8.48 -14.06 -4.48
N GLN A 40 -9.25 -14.67 -5.40
CA GLN A 40 -8.86 -15.91 -6.09
C GLN A 40 -7.59 -15.75 -6.94
N GLU A 41 -7.47 -14.62 -7.64
CA GLU A 41 -6.27 -14.31 -8.43
C GLU A 41 -5.03 -14.18 -7.56
N VAL A 42 -5.13 -13.56 -6.38
CA VAL A 42 -4.03 -13.52 -5.40
C VAL A 42 -3.61 -14.94 -5.00
N HIS A 43 -4.55 -15.82 -4.68
CA HIS A 43 -4.24 -17.22 -4.36
C HIS A 43 -3.58 -17.95 -5.53
N ARG A 44 -4.09 -17.75 -6.75
CA ARG A 44 -3.51 -18.35 -7.96
C ARG A 44 -2.06 -17.91 -8.14
N ARG A 45 -1.75 -16.62 -7.97
CA ARG A 45 -0.37 -16.09 -8.06
C ARG A 45 0.54 -16.65 -6.97
N VAL A 46 0.06 -16.76 -5.74
CA VAL A 46 0.81 -17.38 -4.63
C VAL A 46 1.12 -18.85 -4.92
N ASN A 47 0.13 -19.62 -5.35
CA ASN A 47 0.33 -21.04 -5.66
C ASN A 47 1.24 -21.25 -6.86
N ALA A 48 1.21 -20.35 -7.86
CA ALA A 48 2.16 -20.36 -8.97
C ALA A 48 3.59 -20.06 -8.51
N SER A 49 3.79 -19.06 -7.64
CA SER A 49 5.12 -18.76 -7.05
C SER A 49 5.67 -19.97 -6.28
N ILE A 50 4.87 -20.57 -5.40
CA ILE A 50 5.27 -21.75 -4.60
C ILE A 50 5.58 -22.95 -5.50
N SER A 51 4.74 -23.22 -6.51
CA SER A 51 4.96 -24.34 -7.44
C SER A 51 6.25 -24.17 -8.23
N ARG A 52 6.54 -22.96 -8.72
CA ARG A 52 7.80 -22.66 -9.41
C ARG A 52 9.01 -22.92 -8.51
N ARG A 53 8.96 -22.48 -7.25
CA ARG A 53 10.03 -22.74 -6.27
C ARG A 53 10.26 -24.24 -6.05
N ARG A 54 9.20 -24.99 -5.74
CA ARG A 54 9.29 -26.45 -5.50
C ARG A 54 9.86 -27.20 -6.71
N SER A 55 9.48 -26.84 -7.93
CA SER A 55 10.04 -27.48 -9.14
C SER A 55 11.55 -27.28 -9.29
N LEU A 56 12.10 -26.19 -8.74
CA LEU A 56 13.52 -25.86 -8.85
C LEU A 56 14.33 -26.46 -7.70
N GLU A 57 13.77 -26.57 -6.50
CA GLU A 57 14.35 -27.37 -5.40
C GLU A 57 14.58 -28.84 -5.83
N ILE A 58 13.64 -29.41 -6.59
CA ILE A 58 13.77 -30.78 -7.14
C ILE A 58 14.84 -30.88 -8.24
N SER A 59 15.11 -29.78 -8.94
CA SER A 59 16.04 -29.73 -10.08
C SER A 59 17.48 -29.36 -9.71
N GLN A 60 17.77 -29.03 -8.45
CA GLN A 60 19.11 -28.62 -8.00
C GLN A 60 20.06 -29.79 -7.70
N LYS A 61 20.43 -30.51 -8.76
CA LYS A 61 21.78 -31.10 -8.89
C LYS A 61 22.73 -30.23 -9.72
N ASP A 62 22.26 -29.12 -10.32
CA ASP A 62 23.11 -28.17 -11.05
C ASP A 62 23.01 -26.75 -10.46
N GLN A 63 24.18 -26.18 -10.23
CA GLN A 63 24.39 -24.87 -9.63
C GLN A 63 24.07 -23.74 -10.64
N SER A 64 22.86 -23.17 -10.59
CA SER A 64 22.62 -21.81 -11.09
C SER A 64 21.37 -21.18 -10.43
N THR A 65 21.63 -20.23 -9.53
CA THR A 65 20.83 -19.01 -9.22
C THR A 65 19.35 -19.01 -9.65
N GLY A 66 18.48 -19.72 -8.93
CA GLY A 66 17.04 -19.51 -9.01
C GLY A 66 16.61 -18.45 -8.00
N CYS A 67 16.35 -17.22 -8.44
CA CYS A 67 15.82 -16.20 -7.52
C CYS A 67 14.38 -16.58 -7.13
N PHE A 68 14.18 -16.86 -5.83
CA PHE A 68 12.88 -16.97 -5.20
C PHE A 68 12.98 -16.35 -3.82
N THR A 69 12.42 -15.17 -3.66
CA THR A 69 12.58 -14.35 -2.45
C THR A 69 11.55 -14.66 -1.39
N GLY A 70 10.47 -15.35 -1.75
CA GLY A 70 9.50 -15.85 -0.77
C GLY A 70 8.08 -15.82 -1.28
N ASN A 71 7.68 -14.76 -2.00
CA ASN A 71 6.29 -14.50 -2.42
C ASN A 71 6.20 -13.91 -3.85
N PRO A 72 5.02 -13.95 -4.51
CA PRO A 72 4.88 -13.58 -5.93
C PRO A 72 5.10 -12.10 -6.25
N ILE A 73 4.93 -11.18 -5.29
CA ILE A 73 5.22 -9.75 -5.51
C ILE A 73 6.72 -9.58 -5.67
N ASP A 74 7.49 -10.09 -4.72
CA ASP A 74 8.94 -9.95 -4.72
C ASP A 74 9.58 -10.73 -5.86
N ASP A 75 9.11 -11.96 -6.12
CA ASP A 75 9.61 -12.80 -7.22
C ASP A 75 9.46 -12.09 -8.59
N CYS A 76 8.49 -11.18 -8.75
CA CYS A 76 8.22 -10.50 -10.02
C CYS A 76 9.30 -9.47 -10.41
N TRP A 77 9.92 -8.81 -9.42
CA TRP A 77 10.91 -7.76 -9.65
C TRP A 77 12.30 -8.06 -9.08
N LYS A 78 12.42 -8.66 -7.88
CA LYS A 78 13.74 -8.96 -7.27
C LYS A 78 14.54 -9.98 -8.08
N CYS A 79 13.83 -10.79 -8.86
CA CYS A 79 14.43 -11.82 -9.70
C CYS A 79 14.84 -11.34 -11.08
N ASP A 80 14.61 -10.07 -11.39
CA ASP A 80 15.31 -9.40 -12.48
C ASP A 80 16.76 -9.12 -12.01
N PRO A 81 17.80 -9.71 -12.62
CA PRO A 81 19.18 -9.41 -12.24
C PRO A 81 19.54 -7.93 -12.44
N ASP A 82 18.76 -7.19 -13.23
CA ASP A 82 18.93 -5.77 -13.50
C ASP A 82 17.89 -4.88 -12.79
N TRP A 83 17.20 -5.40 -11.76
CA TRP A 83 16.15 -4.66 -11.04
C TRP A 83 16.60 -3.28 -10.54
N ALA A 84 17.89 -3.16 -10.21
CA ALA A 84 18.47 -1.93 -9.68
C ALA A 84 18.52 -0.80 -10.73
N ASN A 85 18.64 -1.14 -12.01
CA ASN A 85 18.56 -0.20 -13.12
C ASN A 85 17.14 -0.12 -13.71
N ASN A 86 16.32 -1.14 -13.50
CA ASN A 86 14.92 -1.21 -13.91
C ASN A 86 13.94 -0.97 -12.75
N ARG A 87 14.15 0.11 -11.98
CA ARG A 87 13.37 0.38 -10.76
C ARG A 87 11.86 0.44 -11.01
N GLN A 88 11.44 1.04 -12.11
CA GLN A 88 10.02 1.24 -12.42
C GLN A 88 9.26 -0.07 -12.71
N ARG A 89 9.97 -1.17 -13.02
CA ARG A 89 9.36 -2.51 -13.16
C ARG A 89 8.60 -2.96 -11.92
N LEU A 90 8.98 -2.46 -10.73
CA LEU A 90 8.25 -2.71 -9.49
C LEU A 90 6.74 -2.46 -9.65
N ALA A 91 6.34 -1.40 -10.36
CA ALA A 91 4.93 -1.02 -10.53
C ALA A 91 4.10 -2.05 -11.30
N ASP A 92 4.72 -3.04 -11.96
CA ASP A 92 4.01 -4.15 -12.64
C ASP A 92 3.76 -5.36 -11.72
N CYS A 93 4.27 -5.31 -10.49
CA CYS A 93 4.32 -6.48 -9.60
C CYS A 93 3.28 -6.47 -8.48
N ALA A 94 2.51 -5.40 -8.34
CA ALA A 94 1.39 -5.34 -7.42
C ALA A 94 0.35 -6.45 -7.73
N ILE A 95 -0.26 -6.99 -6.68
CA ILE A 95 -1.36 -7.96 -6.77
C ILE A 95 -2.49 -7.51 -5.85
N GLY A 96 -3.66 -8.13 -5.97
CA GLY A 96 -4.81 -7.77 -5.13
C GLY A 96 -5.51 -6.50 -5.61
N PHE A 97 -6.22 -5.81 -4.71
CA PHE A 97 -7.03 -4.66 -5.10
C PHE A 97 -6.21 -3.44 -5.57
N GLY A 98 -4.96 -3.31 -5.11
CA GLY A 98 -4.03 -2.25 -5.50
C GLY A 98 -3.21 -2.58 -6.74
N GLN A 99 -3.50 -3.66 -7.46
CA GLN A 99 -2.74 -4.10 -8.65
C GLN A 99 -2.67 -3.08 -9.78
N TYR A 100 -3.56 -2.08 -9.78
CA TYR A 100 -3.58 -1.00 -10.78
C TYR A 100 -2.83 0.26 -10.33
N ALA A 101 -2.24 0.27 -9.14
CA ALA A 101 -1.43 1.38 -8.65
C ALA A 101 -0.16 1.51 -9.50
N MET A 102 -0.19 2.42 -10.49
CA MET A 102 0.96 2.65 -11.37
C MET A 102 2.06 3.51 -10.74
N GLY A 103 1.73 4.25 -9.66
CA GLY A 103 2.63 5.22 -9.06
C GLY A 103 3.12 6.25 -10.10
N GLY A 104 4.41 6.56 -10.05
CA GLY A 104 5.09 7.43 -11.01
C GLY A 104 5.68 6.71 -12.23
N LYS A 105 5.21 5.50 -12.57
CA LYS A 105 5.71 4.74 -13.73
C LYS A 105 5.61 5.57 -15.03
N ASN A 106 6.62 5.47 -15.88
CA ASN A 106 6.83 6.26 -17.11
C ASN A 106 7.07 7.75 -16.86
N GLY A 107 7.11 8.19 -15.60
CA GLY A 107 7.56 9.50 -15.20
C GLY A 107 9.08 9.58 -15.09
N GLU A 108 9.57 10.81 -14.96
CA GLU A 108 10.99 11.08 -14.72
C GLU A 108 11.39 10.65 -13.30
N TYR A 109 12.67 10.34 -13.13
CA TYR A 109 13.22 10.15 -11.79
C TYR A 109 13.42 11.51 -11.12
N TYR A 110 12.92 11.63 -9.89
CA TYR A 110 13.24 12.76 -9.03
C TYR A 110 14.17 12.31 -7.91
N ILE A 111 15.35 12.94 -7.80
CA ILE A 111 16.36 12.57 -6.81
C ILE A 111 16.22 13.53 -5.62
N VAL A 112 15.86 12.99 -4.46
CA VAL A 112 15.85 13.78 -3.23
C VAL A 112 17.29 13.94 -2.74
N THR A 113 17.77 15.16 -2.66
CA THR A 113 19.14 15.51 -2.24
C THR A 113 19.15 16.35 -0.96
N ASP A 114 18.01 16.84 -0.52
CA ASP A 114 17.85 17.68 0.66
C ASP A 114 16.76 17.08 1.57
N SER A 115 17.14 16.72 2.81
CA SER A 115 16.24 16.12 3.80
C SER A 115 15.49 17.14 4.65
N SER A 116 15.70 18.44 4.44
CA SER A 116 15.01 19.53 5.16
C SER A 116 13.53 19.65 4.76
N ASP A 117 12.73 20.14 5.70
CA ASP A 117 11.28 20.37 5.50
C ASP A 117 10.83 21.63 6.24
N ASP A 118 11.61 22.71 6.11
CA ASP A 118 11.47 23.92 6.94
C ASP A 118 10.29 24.81 6.51
N ASP A 119 9.80 24.67 5.28
CA ASP A 119 8.68 25.45 4.73
C ASP A 119 7.66 24.54 4.03
N ALA A 120 6.50 24.36 4.67
CA ALA A 120 5.39 23.55 4.16
C ALA A 120 4.63 24.21 3.00
N VAL A 121 4.81 25.51 2.76
CA VAL A 121 4.16 26.28 1.70
C VAL A 121 5.08 26.51 0.51
N THR A 122 6.39 26.65 0.69
CA THR A 122 7.33 26.93 -0.41
C THR A 122 8.51 25.96 -0.39
N PRO A 123 8.28 24.65 -0.66
CA PRO A 123 9.34 23.65 -0.59
C PRO A 123 10.41 23.90 -1.65
N LYS A 124 11.67 23.69 -1.28
CA LYS A 124 12.83 23.85 -2.17
C LYS A 124 12.93 22.65 -3.14
N PRO A 125 13.29 22.87 -4.43
CA PRO A 125 13.77 21.77 -5.28
C PRO A 125 14.90 20.99 -4.60
N GLY A 126 14.94 19.68 -4.81
CA GLY A 126 15.80 18.73 -4.09
C GLY A 126 15.17 18.13 -2.83
N THR A 127 14.11 18.73 -2.27
CA THR A 127 13.39 18.17 -1.10
C THR A 127 12.32 17.14 -1.48
N LEU A 128 11.96 16.27 -0.54
CA LEU A 128 10.84 15.33 -0.72
C LEU A 128 9.50 16.07 -0.89
N ARG A 129 9.25 17.12 -0.09
CA ARG A 129 8.01 17.91 -0.20
C ARG A 129 7.82 18.52 -1.58
N TYR A 130 8.89 19.04 -2.18
CA TYR A 130 8.81 19.55 -3.55
C TYR A 130 8.45 18.44 -4.55
N ALA A 131 9.01 17.23 -4.39
CA ALA A 131 8.78 16.12 -5.31
C ALA A 131 7.32 15.65 -5.31
N VAL A 132 6.75 15.40 -4.12
CA VAL A 132 5.45 14.73 -4.00
C VAL A 132 4.28 15.57 -4.48
N ILE A 133 4.42 16.90 -4.50
CA ILE A 133 3.35 17.81 -4.92
C ILE A 133 3.30 18.01 -6.44
N GLN A 134 4.33 17.64 -7.20
CA GLN A 134 4.40 17.93 -8.64
C GLN A 134 3.22 17.32 -9.41
N THR A 135 2.84 17.94 -10.53
CA THR A 135 1.68 17.51 -11.32
C THR A 135 2.01 16.29 -12.16
N GLU A 136 3.22 16.25 -12.72
CA GLU A 136 3.73 15.17 -13.54
C GLU A 136 3.96 13.88 -12.73
N PRO A 137 3.85 12.70 -13.37
CA PRO A 137 4.27 11.46 -12.75
C PRO A 137 5.75 11.49 -12.36
N LEU A 138 6.08 11.11 -11.12
CA LEU A 138 7.48 11.08 -10.66
C LEU A 138 7.82 9.79 -9.92
N TRP A 139 8.96 9.21 -10.28
CA TRP A 139 9.61 8.13 -9.53
C TRP A 139 10.67 8.72 -8.60
N ILE A 140 10.32 8.89 -7.33
CA ILE A 140 11.11 9.60 -6.34
C ILE A 140 12.10 8.63 -5.68
N VAL A 141 13.40 8.94 -5.74
CA VAL A 141 14.49 8.10 -5.25
C VAL A 141 15.44 8.86 -4.33
N PHE A 142 16.25 8.10 -3.60
CA PHE A 142 17.20 8.61 -2.61
C PHE A 142 18.61 8.10 -2.92
N PRO A 143 19.60 8.99 -3.13
CA PRO A 143 20.98 8.59 -3.40
C PRO A 143 21.75 8.20 -2.15
N SER A 144 21.24 8.53 -0.96
CA SER A 144 21.89 8.27 0.33
C SER A 144 20.84 8.11 1.43
N ASN A 145 21.28 7.61 2.59
CA ASN A 145 20.44 7.49 3.78
C ASN A 145 19.93 8.87 4.21
N MET A 146 18.66 8.97 4.59
CA MET A 146 18.04 10.23 4.98
C MET A 146 17.13 10.06 6.19
N LEU A 147 17.19 11.04 7.10
CA LEU A 147 16.18 11.28 8.12
C LEU A 147 15.42 12.54 7.73
N ILE A 148 14.19 12.38 7.26
CA ILE A 148 13.31 13.46 6.84
C ILE A 148 12.35 13.71 7.99
N LYS A 149 12.60 14.79 8.73
CA LYS A 149 11.74 15.25 9.81
C LYS A 149 10.77 16.30 9.26
N LEU A 150 9.54 15.88 9.04
CA LEU A 150 8.49 16.72 8.49
C LEU A 150 8.04 17.75 9.52
N SER A 151 7.81 18.99 9.05
CA SER A 151 7.24 20.06 9.88
C SER A 151 5.71 19.98 9.92
N GLN A 152 5.08 19.50 8.86
CA GLN A 152 3.63 19.38 8.66
C GLN A 152 3.31 18.16 7.79
N GLU A 153 2.03 17.77 7.72
CA GLU A 153 1.55 16.74 6.77
C GLU A 153 2.20 16.87 5.39
N LEU A 154 2.77 15.78 4.89
CA LEU A 154 3.34 15.64 3.55
C LEU A 154 2.23 15.19 2.60
N ILE A 155 1.55 16.17 1.98
CA ILE A 155 0.44 15.91 1.08
C ILE A 155 0.98 15.51 -0.30
N PHE A 156 0.58 14.34 -0.78
CA PHE A 156 0.94 13.85 -2.10
C PHE A 156 -0.03 14.34 -3.17
N ASN A 157 0.48 14.50 -4.39
CA ASN A 157 -0.31 14.54 -5.61
C ASN A 157 -0.41 13.13 -6.23
N SER A 158 -1.27 12.94 -7.22
CA SER A 158 -1.41 11.65 -7.93
C SER A 158 -0.15 11.27 -8.72
N TYR A 159 -0.04 9.99 -9.10
CA TYR A 159 1.04 9.44 -9.93
C TYR A 159 2.44 9.62 -9.32
N LYS A 160 2.59 9.17 -8.08
CA LYS A 160 3.88 9.25 -7.35
C LYS A 160 4.31 7.88 -6.92
N THR A 161 5.59 7.57 -7.13
CA THR A 161 6.24 6.47 -6.44
C THR A 161 7.28 7.05 -5.49
N LEU A 162 7.19 6.71 -4.21
CA LEU A 162 8.26 6.90 -3.25
C LEU A 162 9.04 5.58 -3.16
N ASP A 163 10.29 5.56 -3.64
CA ASP A 163 11.12 4.35 -3.72
C ASP A 163 12.40 4.53 -2.89
N GLY A 164 12.39 4.02 -1.66
CA GLY A 164 13.53 4.04 -0.76
C GLY A 164 14.59 2.97 -1.04
N ARG A 165 14.49 2.14 -2.09
CA ARG A 165 15.48 1.07 -2.33
C ARG A 165 16.88 1.64 -2.51
N GLY A 166 17.86 1.02 -1.85
CA GLY A 166 19.27 1.42 -1.92
C GLY A 166 19.67 2.51 -0.91
N ALA A 167 18.73 2.98 -0.08
CA ALA A 167 18.99 3.94 0.98
C ALA A 167 18.17 3.59 2.24
N ASN A 168 18.69 3.94 3.40
CA ASN A 168 17.93 3.90 4.65
C ASN A 168 17.20 5.24 4.83
N VAL A 169 15.91 5.28 4.52
CA VAL A 169 15.08 6.49 4.51
C VAL A 169 14.06 6.42 5.63
N HIS A 170 14.14 7.38 6.55
CA HIS A 170 13.23 7.54 7.68
C HIS A 170 12.38 8.80 7.49
N ILE A 171 11.07 8.66 7.61
CA ILE A 171 10.09 9.75 7.59
C ILE A 171 9.45 9.83 8.98
N VAL A 172 9.59 11.00 9.61
CA VAL A 172 9.15 11.23 11.00
C VAL A 172 8.57 12.64 11.15
N GLY A 173 7.98 12.95 12.30
CA GLY A 173 7.60 14.32 12.65
C GLY A 173 6.14 14.63 12.37
N GLY A 174 5.85 15.87 11.94
CA GLY A 174 4.48 16.39 11.88
C GLY A 174 3.65 15.75 10.76
N GLY A 175 2.53 15.12 11.11
CA GLY A 175 1.48 14.63 10.19
C GLY A 175 1.85 13.48 9.24
N CYS A 176 3.14 13.27 8.98
CA CYS A 176 3.65 12.26 8.05
C CYS A 176 2.93 12.25 6.70
N ILE A 177 2.53 11.10 6.13
CA ILE A 177 2.08 11.01 4.74
C ILE A 177 0.57 11.15 4.64
N THR A 178 0.09 12.09 3.81
CA THR A 178 -1.34 12.29 3.52
C THR A 178 -1.65 12.08 2.04
N LEU A 179 -2.44 11.04 1.73
CA LEU A 179 -2.94 10.70 0.40
C LEU A 179 -4.42 11.07 0.30
N GLN A 180 -4.71 12.35 0.04
CA GLN A 180 -6.07 12.88 0.05
C GLN A 180 -6.59 13.19 -1.36
N TYR A 181 -7.67 12.50 -1.76
CA TYR A 181 -8.33 12.64 -3.07
C TYR A 181 -7.39 12.45 -4.27
N VAL A 182 -6.45 11.51 -4.15
CA VAL A 182 -5.46 11.21 -5.18
C VAL A 182 -5.60 9.77 -5.68
N SER A 183 -4.92 9.48 -6.79
CA SER A 183 -4.83 8.12 -7.29
C SER A 183 -3.42 7.78 -7.76
N ASN A 184 -3.15 6.48 -7.92
CA ASN A 184 -1.90 5.96 -8.45
C ASN A 184 -0.70 6.38 -7.59
N VAL A 185 -0.65 5.91 -6.35
CA VAL A 185 0.48 6.16 -5.45
C VAL A 185 1.09 4.85 -4.98
N ILE A 186 2.41 4.75 -5.09
CA ILE A 186 3.21 3.64 -4.53
C ILE A 186 4.10 4.22 -3.44
N ILE A 187 4.02 3.68 -2.22
CA ILE A 187 4.94 3.96 -1.12
C ILE A 187 5.74 2.69 -0.87
N HIS A 188 7.04 2.72 -1.16
CA HIS A 188 7.88 1.54 -1.17
C HIS A 188 9.22 1.74 -0.45
N ASN A 189 9.57 0.78 0.41
CA ASN A 189 10.90 0.66 1.01
C ASN A 189 11.33 1.83 1.91
N VAL A 190 10.43 2.33 2.76
CA VAL A 190 10.73 3.43 3.70
C VAL A 190 10.34 3.09 5.14
N HIS A 191 11.04 3.70 6.09
CA HIS A 191 10.65 3.69 7.51
C HIS A 191 9.73 4.88 7.80
N ILE A 192 8.58 4.64 8.42
CA ILE A 192 7.64 5.68 8.84
C ILE A 192 7.35 5.49 10.31
N HIS A 193 7.77 6.44 11.15
CA HIS A 193 7.62 6.29 12.59
C HIS A 193 7.71 7.61 13.34
N HIS A 194 7.26 7.63 14.59
CA HIS A 194 7.30 8.85 15.42
C HIS A 194 6.59 10.03 14.72
N CYS A 195 5.51 9.71 14.02
CA CYS A 195 4.60 10.69 13.46
C CYS A 195 3.80 11.30 14.61
N VAL A 196 3.68 12.62 14.61
CA VAL A 196 2.98 13.39 15.65
C VAL A 196 2.02 14.36 15.00
N GLU A 197 1.03 14.79 15.76
CA GLU A 197 0.06 15.79 15.31
C GLU A 197 0.78 17.06 14.79
N SER A 198 0.29 17.60 13.68
CA SER A 198 0.71 18.89 13.13
C SER A 198 -0.47 19.58 12.46
N GLY A 199 -0.36 20.87 12.13
CA GLY A 199 -1.40 21.63 11.46
C GLY A 199 -1.53 23.04 12.00
N ASN A 200 -2.73 23.60 11.86
CA ASN A 200 -3.04 25.00 12.12
C ASN A 200 -2.16 25.97 11.30
N THR A 201 -1.88 25.59 10.05
CA THR A 201 -1.06 26.36 9.13
C THR A 201 -1.44 26.04 7.69
N ASN A 202 -0.93 26.84 6.76
CA ASN A 202 -1.04 26.54 5.34
C ASN A 202 -0.05 25.44 4.95
N VAL A 203 -0.51 24.48 4.14
CA VAL A 203 0.32 23.42 3.59
C VAL A 203 0.07 23.32 2.08
N ARG A 204 1.14 23.25 1.30
CA ARG A 204 1.08 23.08 -0.15
C ARG A 204 0.73 21.65 -0.51
N SER A 205 -0.22 21.49 -1.43
CA SER A 205 -0.66 20.18 -1.96
C SER A 205 -0.41 20.03 -3.47
N SER A 206 -0.15 21.12 -4.19
CA SER A 206 0.25 21.11 -5.60
C SER A 206 1.11 22.34 -5.94
N PRO A 207 1.72 22.44 -7.14
CA PRO A 207 2.51 23.61 -7.51
C PRO A 207 1.68 24.91 -7.49
N THR A 208 0.36 24.81 -7.69
CA THR A 208 -0.56 25.94 -7.78
C THR A 208 -1.49 26.10 -6.57
N HIS A 209 -1.51 25.13 -5.64
CA HIS A 209 -2.45 25.14 -4.52
C HIS A 209 -1.77 24.86 -3.17
N PHE A 210 -2.09 25.70 -2.19
CA PHE A 210 -1.93 25.43 -0.77
C PHE A 210 -3.20 25.85 -0.04
N GLY A 211 -3.46 25.25 1.11
CA GLY A 211 -4.65 25.56 1.92
C GLY A 211 -4.38 25.38 3.41
N TYR A 212 -5.26 25.96 4.22
CA TYR A 212 -5.19 25.85 5.67
C TYR A 212 -5.54 24.42 6.11
N ARG A 213 -4.67 23.82 6.91
CA ARG A 213 -4.85 22.50 7.51
C ARG A 213 -5.13 22.66 8.99
N THR A 214 -6.19 22.00 9.47
CA THR A 214 -6.40 21.83 10.92
C THR A 214 -5.41 20.83 11.48
N LYS A 215 -5.42 20.66 12.80
CA LYS A 215 -4.60 19.66 13.46
C LYS A 215 -4.92 18.25 12.92
N SER A 216 -3.89 17.56 12.44
CA SER A 216 -3.88 16.14 12.09
C SER A 216 -3.71 15.28 13.33
N ASP A 217 -4.15 14.02 13.27
CA ASP A 217 -4.10 13.07 14.39
C ASP A 217 -2.67 12.52 14.63
N GLY A 218 -1.83 12.57 13.60
CA GLY A 218 -0.44 12.08 13.65
C GLY A 218 -0.30 10.61 13.26
N ASP A 219 -1.06 10.19 12.25
CA ASP A 219 -0.92 8.87 11.61
C ASP A 219 0.41 8.73 10.88
N GLY A 220 0.81 7.48 10.58
CA GLY A 220 1.90 7.22 9.64
C GLY A 220 1.54 7.55 8.20
N ILE A 221 0.46 6.94 7.70
CA ILE A 221 -0.09 7.13 6.35
C ILE A 221 -1.62 7.28 6.45
N SER A 222 -2.13 8.47 6.12
CA SER A 222 -3.58 8.71 6.02
C SER A 222 -4.04 8.68 4.55
N ILE A 223 -4.98 7.81 4.22
CA ILE A 223 -5.55 7.60 2.88
C ILE A 223 -7.01 8.04 2.91
N PHE A 224 -7.34 9.11 2.19
CA PHE A 224 -8.64 9.76 2.30
C PHE A 224 -9.27 9.95 0.92
N GLY A 225 -10.36 9.24 0.63
CA GLY A 225 -11.04 9.29 -0.67
C GLY A 225 -10.13 9.02 -1.87
N SER A 226 -9.12 8.17 -1.69
CA SER A 226 -8.09 7.89 -2.69
C SER A 226 -8.22 6.48 -3.27
N LYS A 227 -7.64 6.26 -4.45
CA LYS A 227 -7.72 4.95 -5.13
C LYS A 227 -6.43 4.52 -5.81
N ASP A 228 -6.30 3.23 -6.08
CA ASP A 228 -5.12 2.66 -6.75
C ASP A 228 -3.84 2.99 -5.95
N ILE A 229 -3.79 2.49 -4.71
CA ILE A 229 -2.72 2.75 -3.74
C ILE A 229 -2.01 1.45 -3.39
N TRP A 230 -0.68 1.50 -3.35
CA TRP A 230 0.14 0.36 -2.96
C TRP A 230 1.20 0.76 -1.93
N ILE A 231 1.13 0.14 -0.74
CA ILE A 231 2.09 0.34 0.35
C ILE A 231 2.87 -0.96 0.52
N ASP A 232 4.15 -0.95 0.17
CA ASP A 232 4.96 -2.15 0.03
C ASP A 232 6.32 -2.02 0.72
N HIS A 233 6.78 -3.09 1.39
CA HIS A 233 8.13 -3.10 2.00
C HIS A 233 8.43 -1.92 2.93
N CYS A 234 7.42 -1.39 3.63
CA CYS A 234 7.61 -0.31 4.60
C CYS A 234 7.74 -0.87 6.02
N SER A 235 8.42 -0.13 6.88
CA SER A 235 8.48 -0.42 8.32
C SER A 235 7.79 0.69 9.10
N LEU A 236 6.70 0.36 9.81
CA LEU A 236 5.85 1.33 10.49
C LEU A 236 5.78 1.07 12.01
N SER A 237 5.95 2.12 12.82
CA SER A 237 5.88 2.00 14.30
C SER A 237 5.75 3.36 15.01
N HIS A 238 5.36 3.36 16.29
CA HIS A 238 5.46 4.53 17.18
C HIS A 238 4.83 5.83 16.64
N CYS A 239 3.75 5.76 15.86
CA CYS A 239 3.01 6.98 15.50
C CYS A 239 2.16 7.45 16.68
N LYS A 240 1.58 8.65 16.57
CA LYS A 240 0.76 9.20 17.64
C LYS A 240 -0.64 8.58 17.67
N ASP A 241 -1.24 8.37 16.50
CA ASP A 241 -2.57 7.77 16.34
C ASP A 241 -2.51 6.45 15.55
N GLY A 242 -2.90 6.39 14.28
CA GLY A 242 -2.82 5.21 13.42
C GLY A 242 -1.44 4.97 12.78
N LEU A 243 -1.12 3.73 12.33
CA LEU A 243 -0.01 3.55 11.37
C LEU A 243 -0.50 3.74 9.93
N ILE A 244 -1.62 3.12 9.57
CA ILE A 244 -2.26 3.28 8.26
C ILE A 244 -3.77 3.40 8.43
N ASP A 245 -4.32 4.55 8.03
CA ASP A 245 -5.75 4.82 8.10
C ASP A 245 -6.31 5.06 6.71
N ALA A 246 -7.26 4.24 6.26
CA ALA A 246 -7.94 4.38 4.98
C ALA A 246 -9.43 4.62 5.19
N VAL A 247 -9.93 5.75 4.71
CA VAL A 247 -11.29 6.22 5.01
C VAL A 247 -11.93 6.91 3.80
N MET A 248 -13.19 7.29 3.94
CA MET A 248 -13.88 8.22 3.03
C MET A 248 -14.03 7.70 1.60
N GLY A 249 -14.39 6.41 1.48
CA GLY A 249 -14.57 5.74 0.20
C GLY A 249 -13.28 5.36 -0.51
N SER A 250 -12.14 5.36 0.21
CA SER A 250 -10.88 4.89 -0.38
C SER A 250 -10.99 3.42 -0.79
N THR A 251 -10.42 3.05 -1.94
CA THR A 251 -10.58 1.70 -2.51
C THR A 251 -9.43 1.34 -3.46
N GLY A 252 -9.32 0.08 -3.88
CA GLY A 252 -8.23 -0.34 -4.76
C GLY A 252 -6.87 -0.25 -4.04
N ILE A 253 -6.78 -0.80 -2.83
CA ILE A 253 -5.59 -0.67 -1.97
C ILE A 253 -4.92 -2.04 -1.80
N THR A 254 -3.59 -2.07 -1.85
CA THR A 254 -2.80 -3.22 -1.39
C THR A 254 -1.74 -2.77 -0.40
N ILE A 255 -1.67 -3.49 0.72
CA ILE A 255 -0.71 -3.28 1.80
C ILE A 255 0.07 -4.60 1.89
N SER A 256 1.30 -4.61 1.39
CA SER A 256 2.09 -5.83 1.26
C SER A 256 3.51 -5.77 1.77
N ASN A 257 4.06 -6.91 2.20
CA ASN A 257 5.47 -7.01 2.61
C ASN A 257 5.90 -6.00 3.68
N ASN A 258 4.99 -5.43 4.47
CA ASN A 258 5.34 -4.42 5.47
C ASN A 258 5.67 -5.09 6.80
N PHE A 259 6.46 -4.39 7.62
CA PHE A 259 6.72 -4.76 9.01
C PHE A 259 6.10 -3.72 9.94
N PHE A 260 5.17 -4.16 10.78
CA PHE A 260 4.51 -3.33 11.79
C PHE A 260 5.01 -3.73 13.18
N SER A 261 5.31 -2.77 14.05
CA SER A 261 5.68 -3.07 15.44
C SER A 261 5.41 -1.89 16.37
N HIS A 262 5.43 -2.15 17.69
CA HIS A 262 5.43 -1.11 18.74
C HIS A 262 4.34 -0.04 18.56
N HIS A 263 3.09 -0.47 18.52
CA HIS A 263 2.00 0.46 18.25
C HIS A 263 0.65 -0.06 18.74
N ASN A 264 -0.22 0.84 19.20
CA ASN A 264 -1.54 0.45 19.70
C ASN A 264 -2.54 0.25 18.56
N GLU A 265 -2.77 1.31 17.78
CA GLU A 265 -3.83 1.38 16.77
C GLU A 265 -3.22 1.20 15.38
N VAL A 266 -3.03 -0.05 14.94
CA VAL A 266 -2.20 -0.33 13.76
C VAL A 266 -2.82 0.16 12.46
N MET A 267 -4.02 -0.32 12.13
CA MET A 267 -4.62 -0.06 10.82
C MET A 267 -6.14 0.07 10.90
N LEU A 268 -6.66 1.24 10.54
CA LEU A 268 -8.10 1.50 10.45
C LEU A 268 -8.56 1.53 8.98
N LEU A 269 -9.56 0.72 8.66
CA LEU A 269 -10.18 0.66 7.33
C LEU A 269 -11.66 1.02 7.46
N GLY A 270 -12.00 2.27 7.17
CA GLY A 270 -13.32 2.86 7.38
C GLY A 270 -13.47 3.47 8.78
N HIS A 271 -13.91 4.73 8.86
CA HIS A 271 -13.91 5.51 10.10
C HIS A 271 -15.23 5.47 10.88
N SER A 272 -16.35 5.26 10.19
CA SER A 272 -17.69 5.33 10.76
C SER A 272 -18.58 4.22 10.25
N ASP A 273 -19.31 3.60 11.18
CA ASP A 273 -20.30 2.56 10.92
C ASP A 273 -21.46 3.07 10.04
N ASP A 274 -21.66 4.39 9.97
CA ASP A 274 -22.73 5.06 9.22
C ASP A 274 -22.25 5.64 7.88
N TYR A 275 -20.94 5.65 7.60
CA TYR A 275 -20.43 6.20 6.35
C TYR A 275 -20.58 5.23 5.17
N LEU A 276 -21.76 5.21 4.54
CA LEU A 276 -22.12 4.28 3.47
C LEU A 276 -21.13 4.16 2.31
N PRO A 277 -20.43 5.24 1.87
CA PRO A 277 -19.44 5.11 0.79
C PRO A 277 -18.28 4.16 1.09
N ASP A 278 -17.97 3.88 2.37
CA ASP A 278 -16.95 2.86 2.71
C ASP A 278 -17.40 1.43 2.32
N SER A 279 -18.67 1.20 1.93
CA SER A 279 -19.10 -0.08 1.34
C SER A 279 -18.40 -0.42 0.03
N GLY A 280 -17.89 0.59 -0.69
CA GLY A 280 -17.09 0.40 -1.90
C GLY A 280 -15.59 0.17 -1.64
N MET A 281 -15.15 0.23 -0.38
CA MET A 281 -13.75 0.01 -0.01
C MET A 281 -13.34 -1.44 -0.28
N GLN A 282 -12.21 -1.62 -0.95
CA GLN A 282 -11.63 -2.94 -1.23
C GLN A 282 -10.13 -2.91 -0.96
N VAL A 283 -9.66 -3.76 -0.04
CA VAL A 283 -8.28 -3.76 0.45
C VAL A 283 -7.72 -5.18 0.50
N THR A 284 -6.49 -5.35 -0.01
CA THR A 284 -5.71 -6.58 0.15
C THR A 284 -4.57 -6.31 1.15
N ILE A 285 -4.47 -7.14 2.18
CA ILE A 285 -3.40 -7.12 3.18
C ILE A 285 -2.65 -8.44 3.04
N ALA A 286 -1.44 -8.42 2.47
CA ALA A 286 -0.73 -9.64 2.10
C ALA A 286 0.76 -9.65 2.47
N PHE A 287 1.28 -10.78 2.94
CA PHE A 287 2.72 -10.97 3.19
C PHE A 287 3.33 -10.01 4.23
N ASN A 288 2.50 -9.34 5.03
CA ASN A 288 2.99 -8.47 6.09
C ASN A 288 3.39 -9.30 7.30
N HIS A 289 4.30 -8.74 8.09
CA HIS A 289 4.61 -9.22 9.43
C HIS A 289 4.10 -8.20 10.45
N PHE A 290 3.09 -8.61 11.21
CA PHE A 290 2.58 -7.90 12.37
C PHE A 290 3.36 -8.36 13.59
N GLY A 291 4.40 -7.59 13.93
CA GLY A 291 5.46 -7.99 14.83
C GLY A 291 5.16 -7.69 16.29
N GLU A 292 6.23 -7.50 17.06
CA GLU A 292 6.14 -7.35 18.50
C GLU A 292 5.42 -6.06 18.94
N LYS A 293 4.80 -6.15 20.13
CA LYS A 293 4.19 -5.01 20.85
C LYS A 293 3.15 -4.27 20.01
N LEU A 294 2.35 -5.02 19.27
CA LEU A 294 1.14 -4.54 18.64
C LEU A 294 -0.06 -4.84 19.53
N VAL A 295 -0.90 -3.84 19.78
CA VAL A 295 -2.05 -4.03 20.68
C VAL A 295 -3.27 -4.54 19.91
N GLN A 296 -3.65 -3.86 18.82
CA GLN A 296 -4.90 -4.12 18.10
C GLN A 296 -4.93 -3.56 16.66
N ARG A 297 -6.06 -3.77 15.97
CA ARG A 297 -6.41 -3.21 14.65
C ARG A 297 -5.49 -3.68 13.52
N MET A 298 -5.35 -4.99 13.33
CA MET A 298 -4.52 -5.60 12.28
C MET A 298 -5.35 -6.44 11.28
N PRO A 299 -6.33 -5.88 10.56
CA PRO A 299 -6.87 -4.51 10.62
C PRO A 299 -8.08 -4.37 11.59
N ARG A 300 -8.55 -3.14 11.81
CA ARG A 300 -9.94 -2.86 12.22
C ARG A 300 -10.75 -2.32 11.04
N CYS A 301 -11.79 -3.04 10.64
CA CYS A 301 -12.56 -2.76 9.43
C CYS A 301 -13.97 -2.27 9.70
N ARG A 302 -14.50 -1.44 8.81
CA ARG A 302 -15.90 -1.09 8.72
C ARG A 302 -16.36 -1.12 7.28
N ARG A 303 -17.51 -1.77 7.03
CA ARG A 303 -18.05 -2.00 5.68
C ARG A 303 -16.99 -2.63 4.75
N GLY A 304 -17.12 -2.44 3.45
CA GLY A 304 -16.12 -2.83 2.47
C GLY A 304 -15.79 -4.34 2.41
N TYR A 305 -14.79 -4.66 1.60
CA TYR A 305 -14.27 -6.00 1.38
C TYR A 305 -12.77 -6.04 1.66
N ILE A 306 -12.37 -6.86 2.63
CA ILE A 306 -10.98 -6.94 3.08
C ILE A 306 -10.48 -8.37 2.95
N HIS A 307 -9.45 -8.54 2.15
CA HIS A 307 -8.76 -9.81 1.96
C HIS A 307 -7.45 -9.80 2.75
N VAL A 308 -7.40 -10.55 3.86
CA VAL A 308 -6.23 -10.69 4.72
C VAL A 308 -5.58 -12.03 4.42
N VAL A 309 -4.42 -12.05 3.77
CA VAL A 309 -3.89 -13.26 3.15
C VAL A 309 -2.39 -13.48 3.33
N ASN A 310 -1.98 -14.65 3.83
CA ASN A 310 -0.57 -15.02 4.02
C ASN A 310 0.27 -13.99 4.82
N ASN A 311 -0.30 -13.42 5.88
CA ASN A 311 0.43 -12.57 6.84
C ASN A 311 0.88 -13.39 8.06
N ASP A 312 1.92 -12.93 8.75
CA ASP A 312 2.36 -13.50 10.03
C ASP A 312 2.04 -12.53 11.17
N PHE A 313 1.30 -13.00 12.17
CA PHE A 313 0.87 -12.23 13.33
C PHE A 313 1.51 -12.77 14.60
N THR A 314 2.25 -11.90 15.29
CA THR A 314 3.01 -12.24 16.49
C THR A 314 2.45 -11.52 17.70
N GLN A 315 1.77 -12.26 18.59
CA GLN A 315 1.46 -11.86 19.97
C GLN A 315 0.80 -10.48 20.12
N TRP A 316 -0.40 -10.32 19.56
CA TRP A 316 -1.21 -9.13 19.83
C TRP A 316 -1.58 -9.01 21.31
N GLU A 317 -1.82 -7.81 21.82
CA GLU A 317 -2.21 -7.63 23.23
C GLU A 317 -3.73 -7.74 23.46
N MET A 318 -4.55 -7.28 22.50
CA MET A 318 -6.02 -7.25 22.64
C MET A 318 -6.74 -8.13 21.62
N TYR A 319 -6.58 -7.86 20.32
CA TYR A 319 -7.08 -8.69 19.21
C TYR A 319 -6.24 -8.45 17.96
N ALA A 320 -6.26 -9.36 16.99
CA ALA A 320 -5.62 -9.13 15.69
C ALA A 320 -6.59 -8.46 14.72
N ILE A 321 -7.64 -9.16 14.31
CA ILE A 321 -8.60 -8.68 13.32
C ILE A 321 -9.88 -8.21 14.02
N GLY A 322 -10.34 -7.00 13.73
CA GLY A 322 -11.57 -6.50 14.31
C GLY A 322 -12.41 -5.69 13.35
N GLY A 323 -13.59 -5.29 13.81
CA GLY A 323 -14.47 -4.45 13.00
C GLY A 323 -15.84 -4.20 13.61
N SER A 324 -16.52 -3.25 12.99
CA SER A 324 -17.90 -2.82 13.26
C SER A 324 -18.56 -2.38 11.95
N GLY A 325 -19.88 -2.16 11.87
CA GLY A 325 -20.51 -1.73 10.62
C GLY A 325 -20.45 -2.74 9.45
N ASN A 326 -20.58 -4.04 9.73
CA ASN A 326 -20.72 -5.13 8.74
C ASN A 326 -19.65 -5.19 7.62
N PRO A 327 -18.34 -5.30 7.96
CA PRO A 327 -17.31 -5.53 6.95
C PRO A 327 -17.31 -6.99 6.48
N THR A 328 -16.95 -7.21 5.22
CA THR A 328 -16.59 -8.56 4.74
C THR A 328 -15.10 -8.77 4.94
N ILE A 329 -14.72 -9.77 5.74
CA ILE A 329 -13.33 -10.11 6.04
C ILE A 329 -13.05 -11.55 5.62
N ASN A 330 -12.13 -11.71 4.69
CA ASN A 330 -11.64 -13.02 4.24
C ASN A 330 -10.21 -13.22 4.72
N SER A 331 -10.04 -13.96 5.81
CA SER A 331 -8.75 -14.41 6.33
C SER A 331 -8.36 -15.72 5.65
N GLN A 332 -7.22 -15.75 4.95
CA GLN A 332 -6.78 -16.94 4.22
C GLN A 332 -5.27 -17.18 4.32
N GLY A 333 -4.86 -18.37 4.80
CA GLY A 333 -3.45 -18.75 4.88
C GLY A 333 -2.59 -17.88 5.79
N ASN A 334 -3.14 -17.14 6.73
CA ASN A 334 -2.38 -16.38 7.71
C ASN A 334 -1.85 -17.28 8.83
N ARG A 335 -0.79 -16.84 9.52
CA ARG A 335 -0.32 -17.46 10.76
C ARG A 335 -0.62 -16.56 11.94
N TYR A 336 -1.35 -17.07 12.92
CA TYR A 336 -1.71 -16.36 14.15
C TYR A 336 -1.03 -16.99 15.35
N THR A 337 0.01 -16.35 15.88
CA THR A 337 0.64 -16.75 17.13
C THR A 337 0.07 -15.94 18.27
N ALA A 338 -0.90 -16.51 18.99
CA ALA A 338 -1.51 -15.83 20.12
C ALA A 338 -0.50 -15.53 21.25
N PRO A 339 -0.69 -14.44 22.02
CA PRO A 339 0.10 -14.13 23.21
C PRO A 339 -0.07 -15.19 24.30
N THR A 340 0.74 -15.15 25.36
CA THR A 340 0.60 -16.04 26.52
C THR A 340 -0.68 -15.78 27.34
N ASN A 341 -1.20 -14.54 27.29
CA ASN A 341 -2.44 -14.15 27.94
C ASN A 341 -3.62 -15.00 27.46
N ARG A 342 -4.32 -15.66 28.40
CA ARG A 342 -5.46 -16.55 28.11
C ARG A 342 -6.70 -15.80 27.60
N ASN A 343 -6.80 -14.51 27.89
CA ASN A 343 -7.94 -13.68 27.48
C ASN A 343 -7.76 -13.06 26.08
N ALA A 344 -6.58 -13.24 25.47
CA ALA A 344 -6.24 -12.68 24.16
C ALA A 344 -5.96 -13.80 23.13
N LYS A 345 -6.68 -14.91 23.22
CA LYS A 345 -6.56 -16.06 22.29
C LYS A 345 -7.43 -15.92 21.05
N GLU A 346 -8.55 -15.22 21.16
CA GLU A 346 -9.40 -14.95 20.01
C GLU A 346 -8.68 -13.96 19.07
N VAL A 347 -8.52 -14.36 17.81
CA VAL A 347 -7.98 -13.51 16.73
C VAL A 347 -8.93 -12.36 16.43
N THR A 348 -10.23 -12.65 16.49
CA THR A 348 -11.31 -11.78 16.05
C THR A 348 -11.87 -10.90 17.17
N LYS A 349 -12.31 -9.69 16.83
CA LYS A 349 -13.12 -8.85 17.73
C LYS A 349 -14.20 -8.07 16.98
N ARG A 350 -15.46 -8.39 17.24
CA ARG A 350 -16.59 -7.54 16.85
C ARG A 350 -16.71 -6.43 17.88
N VAL A 351 -16.50 -5.20 17.46
CA VAL A 351 -16.35 -4.05 18.35
C VAL A 351 -17.73 -3.46 18.62
N GLU A 352 -18.14 -3.43 19.88
CA GLU A 352 -19.39 -2.78 20.33
C GLU A 352 -20.65 -3.25 19.58
N THR A 353 -20.68 -4.53 19.19
CA THR A 353 -21.80 -5.12 18.43
C THR A 353 -22.29 -6.40 19.08
N GLU A 354 -23.61 -6.52 19.26
CA GLU A 354 -24.23 -7.70 19.86
C GLU A 354 -24.22 -8.91 18.91
N GLU A 355 -24.19 -10.12 19.47
CA GLU A 355 -24.13 -11.37 18.71
C GLU A 355 -25.27 -11.53 17.69
N GLY A 356 -26.46 -11.02 18.03
CA GLY A 356 -27.61 -11.06 17.12
C GLY A 356 -27.39 -10.27 15.83
N GLU A 357 -26.59 -9.20 15.89
CA GLU A 357 -26.35 -8.30 14.75
C GLU A 357 -25.20 -8.80 13.87
N TRP A 358 -24.08 -9.20 14.46
CA TRP A 358 -22.90 -9.55 13.68
C TRP A 358 -22.89 -10.97 13.12
N LYS A 359 -23.79 -11.87 13.57
CA LYS A 359 -23.89 -13.24 13.04
C LYS A 359 -24.05 -13.30 11.52
N GLY A 360 -24.71 -12.29 10.93
CA GLY A 360 -24.90 -12.19 9.49
C GLY A 360 -23.68 -11.65 8.73
N TRP A 361 -22.66 -11.11 9.41
CA TRP A 361 -21.49 -10.52 8.79
C TRP A 361 -20.57 -11.59 8.23
N ASN A 362 -20.02 -11.39 7.04
CA ASN A 362 -19.19 -12.38 6.37
C ASN A 362 -17.73 -12.31 6.84
N TRP A 363 -17.41 -13.02 7.92
CA TRP A 363 -16.05 -13.17 8.44
C TRP A 363 -15.62 -14.61 8.28
N ARG A 364 -14.61 -14.85 7.44
CA ARG A 364 -14.18 -16.20 7.03
C ARG A 364 -12.71 -16.41 7.36
N SER A 365 -12.37 -17.67 7.65
CA SER A 365 -11.02 -18.15 7.93
C SER A 365 -10.80 -19.44 7.13
N GLU A 366 -9.80 -19.48 6.27
CA GLU A 366 -9.50 -20.64 5.41
C GLU A 366 -7.99 -20.90 5.35
N GLY A 367 -7.56 -22.11 5.73
CA GLY A 367 -6.13 -22.48 5.67
C GLY A 367 -5.22 -21.71 6.64
N ASP A 368 -5.79 -20.96 7.57
CA ASP A 368 -5.06 -20.22 8.61
C ASP A 368 -4.40 -21.16 9.63
N VAL A 369 -3.18 -20.84 10.03
CA VAL A 369 -2.41 -21.58 11.04
C VAL A 369 -2.58 -20.90 12.40
N MET A 370 -3.26 -21.59 13.32
CA MET A 370 -3.49 -21.13 14.67
C MET A 370 -2.45 -21.69 15.64
N VAL A 371 -1.66 -20.83 16.26
CA VAL A 371 -0.55 -21.21 17.16
C VAL A 371 -0.82 -20.69 18.57
N ASN A 372 -0.36 -21.45 19.57
CA ASN A 372 -0.48 -21.09 21.00
C ASN A 372 -1.94 -20.89 21.45
N GLY A 373 -2.86 -21.71 20.93
CA GLY A 373 -4.29 -21.65 21.29
C GLY A 373 -5.04 -20.48 20.65
N ALA A 374 -4.49 -19.84 19.62
CA ALA A 374 -5.24 -18.90 18.80
C ALA A 374 -6.50 -19.57 18.22
N PHE A 375 -7.57 -18.81 18.03
CA PHE A 375 -8.73 -19.28 17.27
C PHE A 375 -9.46 -18.11 16.61
N PHE A 376 -10.16 -18.41 15.52
CA PHE A 376 -10.95 -17.44 14.76
C PHE A 376 -12.42 -17.80 14.85
N VAL A 377 -13.27 -16.85 15.26
CA VAL A 377 -14.72 -17.05 15.27
C VAL A 377 -15.26 -16.56 13.93
N ALA A 378 -15.78 -17.45 13.08
CA ALA A 378 -16.34 -17.11 11.77
C ALA A 378 -17.84 -16.75 11.84
N SER A 379 -18.36 -16.05 10.83
CA SER A 379 -19.78 -15.67 10.71
C SER A 379 -20.22 -15.47 9.26
N GLY A 380 -21.53 -15.39 9.02
CA GLY A 380 -22.12 -15.08 7.72
C GLY A 380 -22.46 -16.29 6.84
N GLN A 381 -22.77 -16.03 5.57
CA GLN A 381 -23.24 -17.06 4.64
C GLN A 381 -22.09 -18.02 4.26
N GLY A 382 -22.40 -19.32 4.25
CA GLY A 382 -21.43 -20.38 3.97
C GLY A 382 -20.68 -20.89 5.21
N VAL A 383 -20.93 -20.31 6.39
CA VAL A 383 -20.60 -20.94 7.67
C VAL A 383 -21.61 -22.06 7.92
N GLU A 384 -21.50 -23.15 7.17
CA GLU A 384 -21.91 -24.42 7.76
C GLU A 384 -21.08 -24.56 9.03
N VAL A 385 -21.73 -24.82 10.16
CA VAL A 385 -21.09 -25.26 11.41
C VAL A 385 -20.50 -26.66 11.13
N LYS A 386 -19.49 -26.72 10.27
CA LYS A 386 -18.70 -27.90 9.95
C LYS A 386 -17.57 -27.92 10.94
N TYR A 387 -17.89 -28.35 12.17
CA TYR A 387 -16.90 -28.81 13.13
C TYR A 387 -16.06 -30.00 12.60
N GLU A 388 -16.33 -30.51 11.38
CA GLU A 388 -15.73 -31.73 10.85
C GLU A 388 -15.27 -31.69 9.37
N LYS A 389 -15.24 -30.55 8.68
CA LYS A 389 -14.70 -30.51 7.30
C LYS A 389 -13.79 -29.29 7.04
N ALA A 390 -12.71 -29.22 7.81
CA ALA A 390 -11.48 -28.49 7.47
C ALA A 390 -10.43 -29.42 6.81
N TYR A 391 -10.88 -30.45 6.07
CA TYR A 391 -10.01 -31.38 5.33
C TYR A 391 -10.40 -31.38 3.86
N SER A 392 -9.95 -30.39 3.10
CA SER A 392 -9.73 -30.58 1.65
C SER A 392 -8.79 -29.56 1.00
N VAL A 393 -8.24 -28.63 1.76
CA VAL A 393 -7.05 -27.87 1.37
C VAL A 393 -6.08 -28.08 2.52
N GLU A 394 -4.93 -28.73 2.27
CA GLU A 394 -3.92 -28.83 3.32
C GLU A 394 -3.61 -27.41 3.80
N PRO A 395 -3.71 -27.13 5.12
CA PRO A 395 -3.28 -25.84 5.64
C PRO A 395 -1.83 -25.61 5.20
N LYS A 396 -1.56 -24.41 4.66
CA LYS A 396 -0.18 -24.02 4.32
C LYS A 396 0.65 -24.16 5.60
N SER A 397 1.81 -24.81 5.52
CA SER A 397 2.64 -25.02 6.72
C SER A 397 3.06 -23.68 7.33
N ALA A 398 3.27 -23.64 8.64
CA ALA A 398 3.78 -22.44 9.32
C ALA A 398 5.10 -21.95 8.68
N GLU A 399 5.93 -22.90 8.24
CA GLU A 399 7.18 -22.64 7.51
C GLU A 399 6.94 -21.91 6.18
N LEU A 400 5.88 -22.26 5.46
CA LEU A 400 5.54 -21.58 4.21
C LEU A 400 5.14 -20.13 4.45
N ILE A 401 4.39 -19.85 5.52
CA ILE A 401 4.03 -18.46 5.84
C ILE A 401 5.27 -17.67 6.25
N GLN A 402 6.13 -18.26 7.09
CA GLN A 402 7.41 -17.66 7.44
C GLN A 402 8.26 -17.36 6.20
N GLN A 403 8.28 -18.24 5.20
CA GLN A 403 8.97 -17.99 3.94
C GLN A 403 8.34 -16.85 3.13
N LEU A 404 7.00 -16.78 3.07
CA LEU A 404 6.27 -15.73 2.34
C LEU A 404 6.50 -14.34 2.96
N THR A 405 6.71 -14.26 4.27
CA THR A 405 6.87 -13.01 5.04
C THR A 405 8.30 -12.72 5.48
N TRP A 406 9.27 -13.56 5.11
CA TRP A 406 10.66 -13.50 5.59
C TRP A 406 11.33 -12.13 5.38
N HIS A 407 11.05 -11.50 4.24
CA HIS A 407 11.65 -10.22 3.85
C HIS A 407 10.75 -9.02 4.14
N SER A 408 9.72 -9.18 4.97
CA SER A 408 8.82 -8.07 5.34
C SER A 408 9.56 -6.91 6.00
N GLY A 409 9.07 -5.69 5.76
CA GLY A 409 9.73 -4.44 6.15
C GLY A 409 10.64 -3.92 5.05
N VAL A 410 11.46 -2.92 5.40
CA VAL A 410 12.42 -2.35 4.45
C VAL A 410 13.49 -3.37 4.03
N LEU A 411 13.95 -3.23 2.80
CA LEU A 411 15.08 -3.93 2.24
C LEU A 411 16.36 -3.22 2.70
N GLY A 412 17.24 -3.96 3.37
CA GLY A 412 18.46 -3.41 3.96
C GLY A 412 19.42 -2.76 2.94
N VAL A 413 20.31 -1.90 3.42
CA VAL A 413 21.39 -1.32 2.61
C VAL A 413 22.60 -2.25 2.69
N GLY A 414 23.11 -2.74 1.54
CA GLY A 414 24.36 -3.54 1.49
C GLY A 414 24.25 -5.02 1.91
N GLY A 415 23.05 -5.61 1.92
CA GLY A 415 22.88 -7.07 2.01
C GLY A 415 23.50 -7.78 0.81
N ARG A 416 23.89 -9.06 0.96
CA ARG A 416 24.57 -9.87 -0.07
C ARG A 416 23.86 -9.92 -1.44
N ASP A 417 22.54 -9.67 -1.46
CA ASP A 417 21.69 -9.65 -2.66
C ASP A 417 21.22 -8.23 -3.06
N ASN A 418 21.62 -7.20 -2.31
CA ASN A 418 21.23 -5.81 -2.51
C ASN A 418 22.31 -5.11 -3.33
N ASN A 419 22.34 -5.41 -4.62
CA ASN A 419 23.18 -4.69 -5.56
C ASN A 419 22.81 -3.21 -5.49
N VAL A 420 23.70 -2.42 -4.88
CA VAL A 420 23.54 -0.98 -4.70
C VAL A 420 23.56 -0.35 -6.09
N GLY A 421 22.36 -0.11 -6.63
CA GLY A 421 22.16 0.40 -7.98
C GLY A 421 22.91 1.70 -8.26
N MET A 422 22.81 2.17 -9.50
CA MET A 422 23.54 3.34 -10.04
C MET A 422 23.58 4.58 -9.13
N TRP A 423 22.58 4.77 -8.27
CA TRP A 423 22.39 5.96 -7.43
C TRP A 423 23.10 5.92 -6.08
N SER A 424 23.71 4.79 -5.71
CA SER A 424 24.43 4.60 -4.44
C SER A 424 25.95 4.59 -4.61
N ARG A 425 26.47 4.71 -5.84
CA ARG A 425 27.93 4.79 -6.09
C ARG A 425 28.44 6.15 -5.66
N GLY A 426 29.24 6.16 -4.59
CA GLY A 426 29.92 7.38 -4.15
C GLY A 426 31.01 7.81 -5.14
N PRO A 427 31.51 9.05 -5.05
CA PRO A 427 32.62 9.53 -5.89
C PRO A 427 33.91 8.70 -5.78
N ASN A 428 34.02 7.86 -4.73
CA ASN A 428 35.25 7.14 -4.36
C ASN A 428 35.26 5.66 -4.77
N ASP A 429 34.21 5.13 -5.40
CA ASP A 429 34.16 3.72 -5.84
C ASP A 429 34.77 3.49 -7.23
N ALA A 430 35.43 4.51 -7.80
CA ALA A 430 36.21 4.40 -9.01
C ALA A 430 37.68 4.17 -8.68
N GLU A 431 38.04 2.99 -8.19
CA GLU A 431 39.32 2.32 -8.43
C GLU A 431 39.43 1.05 -7.58
N ILE A 432 39.39 -0.11 -8.24
CA ILE A 432 40.24 -1.30 -8.05
C ILE A 432 39.57 -2.42 -8.86
N GLY A 433 40.11 -2.67 -10.06
CA GLY A 433 39.64 -3.73 -10.95
C GLY A 433 40.22 -3.55 -12.34
N SER A 434 41.39 -4.14 -12.56
CA SER A 434 42.16 -4.10 -13.81
C SER A 434 41.32 -4.39 -15.05
N ALA A 435 41.20 -3.39 -15.95
CA ALA A 435 40.68 -3.58 -17.29
C ALA A 435 41.75 -3.19 -18.32
N THR A 436 42.31 -4.19 -18.99
CA THR A 436 42.98 -4.02 -20.28
C THR A 436 42.01 -3.41 -21.30
N PRO A 437 42.44 -2.46 -22.15
CA PRO A 437 41.52 -1.71 -22.99
C PRO A 437 41.11 -2.52 -24.22
N THR A 438 39.89 -3.06 -24.24
CA THR A 438 39.22 -3.45 -25.48
C THR A 438 38.48 -2.25 -26.06
N LYS A 439 38.86 -1.91 -27.29
CA LYS A 439 38.39 -0.79 -28.12
C LYS A 439 36.87 -0.67 -28.17
N MET A 440 36.34 0.53 -27.90
CA MET A 440 35.00 0.94 -28.31
C MET A 440 34.93 1.11 -29.84
N PRO A 441 33.77 0.82 -30.47
CA PRO A 441 33.56 1.01 -31.90
C PRO A 441 33.42 2.50 -32.26
N LEU A 442 34.08 2.88 -33.35
CA LEU A 442 34.25 4.23 -33.89
C LEU A 442 32.98 4.73 -34.61
N SER A 443 31.87 4.90 -33.89
CA SER A 443 30.65 5.50 -34.50
C SER A 443 29.88 6.47 -33.59
N MET A 444 30.50 7.00 -32.54
CA MET A 444 29.84 7.96 -31.63
C MET A 444 30.71 9.17 -31.26
N LEU A 445 31.60 9.59 -32.16
CA LEU A 445 32.55 10.70 -31.93
C LEU A 445 32.46 11.82 -32.98
N ILE A 446 31.27 12.04 -33.56
CA ILE A 446 30.98 13.20 -34.42
C ILE A 446 29.59 13.74 -34.08
N ALA A 447 29.44 14.37 -32.91
CA ALA A 447 28.27 15.20 -32.60
C ALA A 447 28.53 16.27 -31.52
N PHE A 448 29.77 16.51 -31.12
CA PHE A 448 30.11 17.47 -30.06
C PHE A 448 31.36 18.28 -30.42
N SER A 449 31.33 18.96 -31.57
CA SER A 449 32.33 19.97 -31.92
C SER A 449 31.84 20.86 -33.06
N CYS A 450 30.74 21.60 -32.83
CA CYS A 450 30.36 22.74 -33.66
C CYS A 450 29.27 23.58 -32.97
N PHE A 451 29.58 24.21 -31.83
CA PHE A 451 28.71 25.26 -31.28
C PHE A 451 29.44 26.23 -30.35
N VAL A 452 30.66 26.65 -30.68
CA VAL A 452 31.28 27.85 -30.10
C VAL A 452 32.19 28.49 -31.14
N CYS A 453 31.64 29.34 -32.00
CA CYS A 453 32.35 30.45 -32.63
C CYS A 453 31.37 31.27 -33.47
N LEU A 454 31.19 32.54 -33.10
CA LEU A 454 30.64 33.70 -33.82
C LEU A 454 29.55 34.36 -32.97
N TYR A 455 29.93 35.38 -32.21
CA TYR A 455 29.26 36.70 -32.15
C TYR A 455 29.89 37.51 -31.01
N THR A 456 30.97 38.24 -31.30
CA THR A 456 31.36 39.46 -30.58
C THR A 456 32.38 40.24 -31.41
N MET A 457 31.93 41.28 -32.13
CA MET A 457 32.73 42.49 -32.35
C MET A 457 31.82 43.72 -32.60
N PRO A 458 32.27 44.93 -32.24
CA PRO A 458 31.41 46.08 -31.96
C PRO A 458 31.30 47.05 -33.15
N ILE A 459 30.22 47.83 -33.20
CA ILE A 459 30.10 49.00 -34.09
C ILE A 459 29.96 50.25 -33.22
N THR A 460 30.97 51.10 -33.29
CA THR A 460 30.99 52.49 -32.83
C THR A 460 30.32 53.40 -33.85
N SER A 461 29.70 54.46 -33.32
CA SER A 461 28.97 55.56 -33.97
C SER A 461 29.73 56.35 -35.05
N MET A 462 29.02 56.81 -36.09
CA MET A 462 29.17 58.16 -36.66
C MET A 462 28.00 58.51 -37.62
N LEU A 463 27.52 59.76 -37.44
CA LEU A 463 26.52 60.57 -38.18
C LEU A 463 25.02 60.31 -37.95
#